data_AF-A0A453LTM4-F1
#
_entry.id   AF-A0A453LTM4-F1
#
_cell.length_a   1.000
_cell.length_b   1.000
_cell.length_c   1.000
_cell.angle_alpha   90.00
_cell.angle_beta   90.00
_cell.angle_gamma   90.00
#
_symmetry.space_group_name_H-M   'P 1'
#
loop_
_entity.id
_entity.type
_entity.pdbx_description
1 polymer ?
#
loop_
_entity_poly.entity_id
_entity_poly.type
_entity_poly.pdbx_seq_one_letter_code
_entity_poly.pdbx_strand_id
1 'polypeptide(L)'
;RDPELVKRIGEATALEVRATGIPYVFAPCIAVCRDPRWGRCYESYSEDPNVVRSMTTIISGLQGDDPSDIKGRPYVGGSKKVAACAKHYVGDGGTFMGINEGNTIIDNDGLMTIHMPAYYNSIIRGVSTIMVSYNSWNGKKMHANHHLITDFLKNKLKFRGFVISDWEGIDRITTPQHLNYSYSIEAGVGAGI
;
A
#
# COMPACT_ATOMS: atom_id res chain seq x y z
N ARG A 1 8.07 -3.70 19.89
CA ARG A 1 6.97 -2.74 19.66
C ARG A 1 7.54 -1.32 19.80
N ASP A 2 8.43 -0.90 18.89
CA ASP A 2 9.14 0.38 18.98
C ASP A 2 9.00 1.15 17.66
N PRO A 3 7.98 2.02 17.52
CA PRO A 3 7.78 2.84 16.34
C PRO A 3 8.91 3.82 16.05
N GLU A 4 9.63 4.29 17.07
CA GLU A 4 10.74 5.24 16.89
C GLU A 4 11.97 4.54 16.33
N LEU A 5 12.22 3.29 16.72
CA LEU A 5 13.21 2.46 16.04
C LEU A 5 12.88 2.30 14.55
N VAL A 6 11.62 2.02 14.22
CA VAL A 6 11.17 1.86 12.83
C VAL A 6 11.26 3.17 12.04
N LYS A 7 11.03 4.33 12.68
CA LYS A 7 11.32 5.64 12.09
C LYS A 7 12.80 5.79 11.76
N ARG A 8 13.70 5.52 12.71
CA ARG A 8 15.16 5.59 12.51
C ARG A 8 15.65 4.64 11.41
N ILE A 9 15.06 3.45 11.29
CA ILE A 9 15.33 2.53 10.16
C ILE A 9 14.97 3.20 8.83
N GLY A 10 13.80 3.84 8.74
CA GLY A 10 13.41 4.60 7.54
C GLY A 10 14.37 5.75 7.22
N GLU A 11 14.87 6.46 8.23
CA GLU A 11 15.85 7.54 8.05
C GLU A 11 17.17 7.04 7.48
N ALA A 12 17.72 5.96 8.05
CA ALA A 12 18.94 5.32 7.56
C ALA A 12 18.74 4.78 6.13
N THR A 13 17.62 4.09 5.89
CA THR A 13 17.27 3.55 4.58
C THR A 13 17.20 4.65 3.52
N ALA A 14 16.60 5.80 3.82
CA ALA A 14 16.51 6.91 2.87
C ALA A 14 17.91 7.43 2.45
N LEU A 15 18.85 7.49 3.39
CA LEU A 15 20.23 7.91 3.11
C LEU A 15 20.95 6.89 2.21
N GLU A 16 20.81 5.60 2.50
CA GLU A 16 21.42 4.53 1.71
C GLU A 16 20.84 4.47 0.29
N VAL A 17 19.51 4.61 0.14
CA VAL A 17 18.85 4.67 -1.17
C VAL A 17 19.28 5.92 -1.95
N ARG A 18 19.40 7.07 -1.28
CA ARG A 18 19.90 8.29 -1.92
C ARG A 18 21.38 8.20 -2.30
N ALA A 19 22.18 7.43 -1.57
CA ALA A 19 23.59 7.19 -1.91
C ALA A 19 23.74 6.49 -3.28
N THR A 20 22.73 5.75 -3.73
CA THR A 20 22.70 5.15 -5.07
C THR A 20 21.97 6.00 -6.11
N GLY A 21 21.61 7.24 -5.78
CA GLY A 21 20.90 8.17 -6.68
C GLY A 21 19.40 7.92 -6.83
N ILE A 22 18.83 6.92 -6.15
CA ILE A 22 17.42 6.54 -6.28
C ILE A 22 16.54 7.47 -5.42
N PRO A 23 15.44 8.05 -5.95
CA PRO A 23 14.59 8.98 -5.21
C PRO A 23 13.34 8.35 -4.55
N TYR A 24 13.07 7.06 -4.80
CA TYR A 24 11.79 6.42 -4.51
C TYR A 24 11.99 4.98 -4.06
N VAL A 25 11.30 4.56 -2.99
CA VAL A 25 11.31 3.19 -2.46
C VAL A 25 9.91 2.61 -2.37
N PHE A 26 9.76 1.34 -2.74
CA PHE A 26 8.51 0.59 -2.62
C PHE A 26 8.31 0.02 -1.21
N ALA A 27 8.28 0.90 -0.20
CA ALA A 27 8.08 0.57 1.21
C ALA A 27 7.31 1.69 1.93
N PRO A 28 6.53 1.37 2.99
CA PRO A 28 6.41 0.06 3.63
C PRO A 28 5.33 -0.88 3.05
N CYS A 29 5.59 -2.19 3.18
CA CYS A 29 4.50 -3.17 3.22
C CYS A 29 3.73 -3.00 4.54
N ILE A 30 2.44 -2.72 4.45
CA ILE A 30 1.53 -2.54 5.60
C ILE A 30 0.40 -3.57 5.59
N ALA A 31 0.64 -4.70 4.94
CA ALA A 31 -0.20 -5.88 5.05
C ALA A 31 -0.41 -6.24 6.52
N VAL A 32 -1.63 -6.63 6.85
CA VAL A 32 -1.93 -7.33 8.11
C VAL A 32 -2.05 -8.81 7.76
N CYS A 33 -0.97 -9.57 7.94
CA CYS A 33 -0.95 -11.00 7.61
C CYS A 33 -1.88 -11.76 8.57
N ARG A 34 -2.88 -12.47 8.02
CA ARG A 34 -3.86 -13.25 8.80
C ARG A 34 -3.64 -14.75 8.70
N ASP A 35 -2.70 -15.18 7.87
CA ASP A 35 -2.37 -16.58 7.64
C ASP A 35 -0.87 -16.71 7.34
N PRO A 36 -0.06 -17.31 8.25
CA PRO A 36 1.39 -17.41 8.07
C PRO A 36 1.82 -18.36 6.96
N ARG A 37 0.89 -19.11 6.34
CA ARG A 37 1.15 -19.83 5.09
C ARG A 37 1.44 -18.89 3.92
N TRP A 38 1.05 -17.62 4.03
CA TRP A 38 1.36 -16.61 3.03
C TRP A 38 2.86 -16.34 2.95
N GLY A 39 3.44 -16.58 1.78
CA GLY A 39 4.88 -16.45 1.55
C GLY A 39 5.46 -15.06 1.80
N ARG A 40 4.62 -14.02 1.92
CA ARG A 40 5.03 -12.64 2.24
C ARG A 40 4.69 -12.24 3.67
N CYS A 41 4.30 -13.19 4.54
CA CYS A 41 3.92 -12.88 5.92
C CYS A 41 5.06 -12.19 6.70
N TYR A 42 6.32 -12.47 6.35
CA TYR A 42 7.49 -11.79 6.93
C TYR A 42 7.58 -10.29 6.58
N GLU A 43 6.89 -9.82 5.53
CA GLU A 43 6.81 -8.40 5.19
C GLU A 43 5.76 -7.66 6.04
N SER A 44 4.86 -8.40 6.70
CA SER A 44 3.86 -7.84 7.61
C SER A 44 4.48 -7.63 8.99
N TYR A 45 4.31 -6.43 9.55
CA TYR A 45 4.79 -6.15 10.91
C TYR A 45 4.06 -6.97 11.99
N SER A 46 2.82 -7.41 11.74
CA SER A 46 1.98 -8.10 12.72
C SER A 46 0.66 -8.57 12.10
N GLU A 47 0.07 -9.61 12.69
CA GLU A 47 -1.35 -9.95 12.48
C GLU A 47 -2.32 -8.97 13.16
N ASP A 48 -1.84 -8.21 14.15
CA ASP A 48 -2.59 -7.16 14.86
C ASP A 48 -2.51 -5.81 14.09
N PRO A 49 -3.65 -5.28 13.59
CA PRO A 49 -3.70 -4.01 12.87
C PRO A 49 -3.12 -2.82 13.64
N ASN A 50 -3.24 -2.80 14.98
CA ASN A 50 -2.74 -1.68 15.78
C ASN A 50 -1.22 -1.59 15.76
N VAL A 51 -0.55 -2.73 15.67
CA VAL A 51 0.91 -2.78 15.55
C VAL A 51 1.32 -2.26 14.17
N VAL A 52 0.67 -2.73 13.11
CA VAL A 52 0.96 -2.27 11.74
C VAL A 52 0.73 -0.75 11.63
N ARG A 53 -0.34 -0.21 12.22
CA ARG A 53 -0.58 1.24 12.33
C ARG A 53 0.58 1.96 13.04
N SER A 54 1.06 1.41 14.15
CA SER A 54 2.17 2.01 14.90
C SER A 54 3.48 2.05 14.09
N MET A 55 3.73 1.06 13.24
CA MET A 55 4.95 0.97 12.41
C MET A 55 4.92 1.85 11.16
N THR A 56 3.81 2.54 10.87
CA THR A 56 3.74 3.53 9.77
C THR A 56 4.69 4.72 9.95
N THR A 57 5.32 4.87 11.13
CA THR A 57 6.40 5.84 11.39
C THR A 57 7.58 5.72 10.43
N ILE A 58 7.81 4.54 9.82
CA ILE A 58 8.82 4.36 8.76
C ILE A 58 8.62 5.34 7.60
N ILE A 59 7.38 5.73 7.28
CA ILE A 59 7.08 6.70 6.22
C ILE A 59 7.68 8.06 6.56
N SER A 60 7.53 8.51 7.81
CA SER A 60 8.14 9.75 8.30
C SER A 60 9.66 9.64 8.34
N GLY A 61 10.23 8.44 8.57
CA GLY A 61 11.67 8.23 8.44
C GLY A 61 12.16 8.39 7.00
N LEU A 62 11.49 7.71 6.06
CA LEU A 62 11.81 7.71 4.63
C LEU A 62 11.65 9.08 3.98
N GLN A 63 10.53 9.77 4.26
CA GLN A 63 10.15 11.02 3.62
C GLN A 63 10.51 12.26 4.43
N GLY A 64 10.76 12.14 5.74
CA GLY A 64 10.73 13.27 6.67
C GLY A 64 9.35 13.45 7.31
N ASP A 65 9.29 14.21 8.40
CA ASP A 65 8.03 14.59 9.05
C ASP A 65 7.33 15.68 8.23
N ASP A 66 6.11 15.43 7.75
CA ASP A 66 5.33 16.43 7.01
C ASP A 66 4.96 17.59 7.94
N PRO A 67 5.41 18.83 7.65
CA PRO A 67 5.08 19.99 8.48
C PRO A 67 3.65 20.50 8.25
N SER A 68 2.89 19.90 7.33
CA SER A 68 1.54 20.35 6.95
C SER A 68 0.45 19.55 7.67
N ASP A 69 -0.61 20.25 8.09
CA ASP A 69 -1.85 19.62 8.56
C ASP A 69 -2.78 19.15 7.41
N ILE A 70 -2.36 19.32 6.15
CA ILE A 70 -3.15 18.94 4.97
C ILE A 70 -3.07 17.43 4.77
N LYS A 71 -4.05 16.71 5.33
CA LYS A 71 -4.19 15.26 5.17
C LYS A 71 -4.25 14.86 3.70
N GLY A 72 -3.45 13.85 3.34
CA GLY A 72 -3.45 13.23 2.02
C GLY A 72 -2.58 13.91 0.97
N ARG A 73 -1.96 15.06 1.27
CA ARG A 73 -0.92 15.65 0.41
C ARG A 73 0.33 14.75 0.43
N PRO A 74 0.97 14.47 -0.72
CA PRO A 74 2.24 13.76 -0.73
C PRO A 74 3.36 14.66 -0.17
N TYR A 75 4.33 14.08 0.53
CA TYR A 75 5.44 14.81 1.14
C TYR A 75 6.79 14.09 0.95
N VAL A 76 7.83 14.85 0.62
CA VAL A 76 9.25 14.43 0.69
C VAL A 76 10.08 15.65 1.12
N GLY A 77 10.70 15.58 2.31
CA GLY A 77 11.40 16.66 3.00
C GLY A 77 12.79 17.02 2.48
N GLY A 78 13.05 16.84 1.17
CA GLY A 78 14.28 17.28 0.51
C GLY A 78 15.14 16.16 -0.07
N SER A 79 16.34 16.52 -0.53
CA SER A 79 17.20 15.65 -1.35
C SER A 79 17.79 14.43 -0.63
N LYS A 80 17.81 14.43 0.71
CA LYS A 80 18.25 13.29 1.53
C LYS A 80 17.13 12.31 1.88
N LYS A 81 15.89 12.60 1.43
CA LYS A 81 14.69 11.80 1.69
C LYS A 81 14.20 11.15 0.41
N VAL A 82 13.43 10.07 0.52
CA VAL A 82 12.89 9.34 -0.62
C VAL A 82 11.37 9.31 -0.55
N ALA A 83 10.69 9.28 -1.70
CA ALA A 83 9.26 8.99 -1.73
C ALA A 83 9.02 7.58 -1.15
N ALA A 84 7.98 7.43 -0.34
CA ALA A 84 7.55 6.15 0.20
C ALA A 84 6.31 5.61 -0.53
N CYS A 85 6.06 4.32 -0.36
CA CYS A 85 4.96 3.58 -0.98
C CYS A 85 4.28 2.67 0.04
N ALA A 86 3.06 3.02 0.47
CA ALA A 86 2.26 2.11 1.28
C ALA A 86 1.66 1.02 0.38
N LYS A 87 1.96 -0.26 0.68
CA LYS A 87 1.57 -1.39 -0.17
C LYS A 87 1.13 -2.64 0.62
N HIS A 88 0.32 -3.55 0.04
CA HIS A 88 -0.35 -3.45 -1.28
C HIS A 88 -1.85 -3.26 -1.08
N TYR A 89 -2.40 -2.19 -1.65
CA TYR A 89 -3.76 -1.73 -1.41
C TYR A 89 -4.77 -2.66 -2.11
N VAL A 90 -5.68 -3.33 -1.40
CA VAL A 90 -5.78 -3.51 0.05
C VAL A 90 -6.27 -4.93 0.34
N GLY A 91 -5.91 -5.44 1.52
CA GLY A 91 -6.32 -6.78 1.95
C GLY A 91 -5.37 -7.88 1.47
N ASP A 92 -4.18 -7.53 1.00
CA ASP A 92 -3.14 -8.45 0.54
C ASP A 92 -2.79 -9.54 1.57
N GLY A 93 -2.70 -9.18 2.86
CA GLY A 93 -2.44 -10.14 3.95
C GLY A 93 -3.63 -11.03 4.37
N GLY A 94 -4.81 -10.86 3.75
CA GLY A 94 -6.05 -11.56 4.11
C GLY A 94 -6.50 -12.64 3.13
N THR A 95 -5.66 -13.04 2.18
CA THR A 95 -6.05 -13.99 1.14
C THR A 95 -6.41 -15.36 1.73
N PHE A 96 -7.43 -16.00 1.17
CA PHE A 96 -7.91 -17.30 1.60
C PHE A 96 -6.78 -18.34 1.57
N MET A 97 -6.59 -19.03 2.69
CA MET A 97 -5.51 -20.01 2.93
C MET A 97 -4.08 -19.44 2.77
N GLY A 98 -3.90 -18.12 2.84
CA GLY A 98 -2.60 -17.48 2.64
C GLY A 98 -2.07 -17.60 1.21
N ILE A 99 -2.92 -17.91 0.22
CA ILE A 99 -2.49 -18.04 -1.17
C ILE A 99 -2.08 -16.66 -1.70
N ASN A 100 -0.84 -16.52 -2.16
CA ASN A 100 -0.36 -15.27 -2.72
C ASN A 100 -1.22 -14.83 -3.91
N GLU A 101 -1.58 -13.54 -3.98
CA GLU A 101 -2.43 -12.97 -5.05
C GLU A 101 -3.84 -13.56 -5.15
N GLY A 102 -4.25 -14.34 -4.15
CA GLY A 102 -5.54 -15.00 -4.09
C GLY A 102 -6.70 -14.04 -3.81
N ASN A 103 -7.82 -14.62 -3.37
CA ASN A 103 -9.01 -13.86 -3.02
C ASN A 103 -9.06 -13.63 -1.51
N THR A 104 -9.20 -12.38 -1.09
CA THR A 104 -9.49 -12.00 0.30
C THR A 104 -11.01 -12.01 0.48
N ILE A 105 -11.50 -12.96 1.28
CA ILE A 105 -12.93 -13.22 1.49
C ILE A 105 -13.30 -12.69 2.88
N ILE A 106 -13.86 -11.50 2.92
CA ILE A 106 -14.20 -10.80 4.16
C ILE A 106 -15.27 -9.76 3.89
N ASP A 107 -16.13 -9.49 4.86
CA ASP A 107 -17.10 -8.40 4.77
C ASP A 107 -16.43 -7.02 4.79
N ASN A 108 -17.21 -5.99 4.52
CA ASN A 108 -16.71 -4.62 4.52
C ASN A 108 -16.16 -4.21 5.89
N ASP A 109 -16.82 -4.60 6.98
CA ASP A 109 -16.41 -4.22 8.32
C ASP A 109 -15.07 -4.84 8.69
N GLY A 110 -14.85 -6.11 8.38
CA GLY A 110 -13.56 -6.76 8.52
C GLY A 110 -12.47 -6.11 7.65
N LEU A 111 -12.76 -5.79 6.39
CA LEU A 111 -11.80 -5.07 5.54
C LEU A 111 -11.40 -3.72 6.15
N MET A 112 -12.39 -2.95 6.62
CA MET A 112 -12.21 -1.59 7.13
C MET A 112 -11.57 -1.55 8.53
N THR A 113 -11.76 -2.60 9.34
CA THR A 113 -11.21 -2.69 10.70
C THR A 113 -9.84 -3.37 10.74
N ILE A 114 -9.56 -4.30 9.82
CA ILE A 114 -8.30 -5.07 9.81
C ILE A 114 -7.31 -4.48 8.80
N HIS A 115 -7.71 -4.38 7.52
CA HIS A 115 -6.76 -4.15 6.43
C HIS A 115 -6.62 -2.68 5.99
N MET A 116 -7.63 -1.85 6.26
CA MET A 116 -7.64 -0.43 5.88
C MET A 116 -6.92 0.53 6.85
N PRO A 117 -6.90 0.35 8.18
CA PRO A 117 -6.49 1.43 9.10
C PRO A 117 -5.08 1.97 8.87
N ALA A 118 -4.11 1.12 8.53
CA ALA A 118 -2.74 1.54 8.29
C ALA A 118 -2.61 2.45 7.05
N TYR A 119 -3.51 2.36 6.07
CA TYR A 119 -3.54 3.29 4.93
C TYR A 119 -3.95 4.69 5.37
N TYR A 120 -4.96 4.83 6.22
CA TYR A 120 -5.31 6.14 6.80
C TYR A 120 -4.12 6.74 7.55
N ASN A 121 -3.45 5.94 8.39
CA ASN A 121 -2.25 6.37 9.11
C ASN A 121 -1.10 6.77 8.15
N SER A 122 -0.96 6.10 7.00
CA SER A 122 0.05 6.43 6.00
C SER A 122 -0.28 7.74 5.27
N ILE A 123 -1.55 7.97 4.95
CA ILE A 123 -2.06 9.18 4.27
C ILE A 123 -1.91 10.43 5.14
N ILE A 124 -2.19 10.34 6.44
CA ILE A 124 -1.99 11.48 7.35
C ILE A 124 -0.51 11.77 7.64
N ARG A 125 0.40 10.82 7.34
CA ARG A 125 1.86 11.02 7.40
C ARG A 125 2.44 11.52 6.06
N GLY A 126 1.57 11.82 5.09
CA GLY A 126 1.96 12.35 3.79
C GLY A 126 2.61 11.33 2.86
N VAL A 127 2.28 10.03 2.96
CA VAL A 127 2.82 9.00 2.04
C VAL A 127 2.66 9.45 0.59
N SER A 128 3.73 9.35 -0.20
CA SER A 128 3.73 9.91 -1.56
C SER A 128 2.99 9.04 -2.56
N THR A 129 2.99 7.72 -2.35
CA THR A 129 2.44 6.76 -3.30
C THR A 129 1.75 5.60 -2.59
N ILE A 130 0.81 4.96 -3.28
CA ILE A 130 0.16 3.73 -2.83
C ILE A 130 0.18 2.74 -3.99
N MET A 131 0.69 1.53 -3.74
CA MET A 131 0.72 0.45 -4.73
C MET A 131 -0.48 -0.47 -4.56
N VAL A 132 -1.19 -0.75 -5.65
CA VAL A 132 -2.36 -1.64 -5.67
C VAL A 132 -1.94 -3.10 -5.65
N SER A 133 -2.63 -3.91 -4.86
CA SER A 133 -2.37 -5.34 -4.70
C SER A 133 -2.90 -6.19 -5.86
N TYR A 134 -2.25 -7.31 -6.14
CA TYR A 134 -2.73 -8.33 -7.07
C TYR A 134 -4.02 -9.04 -6.63
N ASN A 135 -4.28 -9.07 -5.31
CA ASN A 135 -5.38 -9.85 -4.76
C ASN A 135 -6.74 -9.37 -5.28
N SER A 136 -7.74 -10.22 -5.11
CA SER A 136 -9.14 -9.81 -5.19
C SER A 136 -9.70 -9.56 -3.80
N TRP A 137 -10.69 -8.68 -3.70
CA TRP A 137 -11.58 -8.61 -2.54
C TRP A 137 -12.97 -9.10 -2.96
N ASN A 138 -13.44 -10.18 -2.33
CA ASN A 138 -14.71 -10.84 -2.66
C ASN A 138 -14.90 -11.08 -4.17
N GLY A 139 -13.83 -11.55 -4.82
CA GLY A 139 -13.81 -11.89 -6.25
C GLY A 139 -13.47 -10.73 -7.19
N LYS A 140 -13.53 -9.47 -6.73
CA LYS A 140 -13.18 -8.31 -7.55
C LYS A 140 -11.70 -7.98 -7.46
N LYS A 141 -11.00 -7.97 -8.60
CA LYS A 141 -9.57 -7.61 -8.69
C LYS A 141 -9.33 -6.19 -8.18
N MET A 142 -8.35 -6.03 -7.31
CA MET A 142 -8.03 -4.73 -6.73
C MET A 142 -7.59 -3.72 -7.80
N HIS A 143 -6.78 -4.14 -8.80
CA HIS A 143 -6.41 -3.30 -9.94
C HIS A 143 -7.58 -2.80 -10.79
N ALA A 144 -8.76 -3.43 -10.73
CA ALA A 144 -9.97 -2.99 -11.43
C ALA A 144 -11.04 -2.41 -10.46
N ASN A 145 -10.68 -2.10 -9.21
CA ASN A 145 -11.64 -1.73 -8.19
C ASN A 145 -11.81 -0.22 -8.01
N HIS A 146 -12.56 0.42 -8.91
CA HIS A 146 -12.89 1.86 -8.84
C HIS A 146 -13.43 2.30 -7.47
N HIS A 147 -14.27 1.48 -6.86
CA HIS A 147 -14.88 1.80 -5.57
C HIS A 147 -13.82 2.00 -4.47
N LEU A 148 -12.83 1.11 -4.39
CA LEU A 148 -11.78 1.24 -3.39
C LEU A 148 -10.70 2.26 -3.80
N ILE A 149 -10.28 2.26 -5.06
CA ILE A 149 -9.19 3.14 -5.50
C ILE A 149 -9.65 4.59 -5.63
N THR A 150 -10.73 4.84 -6.37
CA THR A 150 -11.19 6.20 -6.63
C THR A 150 -12.15 6.67 -5.55
N ASP A 151 -13.25 5.95 -5.29
CA ASP A 151 -14.28 6.46 -4.39
C ASP A 151 -13.82 6.48 -2.93
N PHE A 152 -13.08 5.45 -2.50
CA PHE A 152 -12.58 5.38 -1.13
C PHE A 152 -11.23 6.06 -0.95
N LEU A 153 -10.17 5.57 -1.59
CA LEU A 153 -8.82 6.08 -1.36
C LEU A 153 -8.66 7.54 -1.80
N LYS A 154 -8.98 7.86 -3.07
CA LYS A 154 -8.86 9.23 -3.57
C LYS A 154 -9.94 10.15 -3.02
N ASN A 155 -11.21 9.74 -3.04
CA ASN A 155 -12.32 10.65 -2.73
C ASN A 155 -12.68 10.70 -1.24
N LYS A 156 -12.72 9.58 -0.52
CA LYS A 156 -13.06 9.55 0.91
C LYS A 156 -11.85 9.84 1.81
N LEU A 157 -10.72 9.15 1.61
CA LEU A 157 -9.49 9.38 2.39
C LEU A 157 -8.69 10.61 1.92
N LYS A 158 -9.10 11.23 0.80
CA LYS A 158 -8.48 12.42 0.23
C LYS A 158 -7.02 12.22 -0.13
N PHE A 159 -6.60 11.02 -0.51
CA PHE A 159 -5.25 10.79 -1.00
C PHE A 159 -4.98 11.61 -2.28
N ARG A 160 -3.87 12.36 -2.31
CA ARG A 160 -3.44 13.25 -3.40
C ARG A 160 -2.05 12.92 -3.95
N GLY A 161 -1.41 11.87 -3.44
CA GLY A 161 -0.29 11.25 -4.14
C GLY A 161 -0.77 10.50 -5.39
N PHE A 162 0.13 9.76 -6.03
CA PHE A 162 -0.25 8.91 -7.16
C PHE A 162 -0.40 7.46 -6.74
N VAL A 163 -1.29 6.76 -7.45
CA VAL A 163 -1.51 5.31 -7.31
C VAL A 163 -0.63 4.63 -8.35
N ILE A 164 0.00 3.52 -7.99
CA ILE A 164 0.85 2.74 -8.89
C ILE A 164 0.36 1.29 -8.90
N SER A 165 0.42 0.63 -10.06
CA SER A 165 0.20 -0.82 -10.11
C SER A 165 1.39 -1.56 -9.49
N ASP A 166 1.15 -2.74 -8.91
CA ASP A 166 2.21 -3.74 -8.80
C ASP A 166 2.66 -4.24 -10.20
N TRP A 167 3.76 -4.99 -10.25
CA TRP A 167 4.40 -5.47 -11.48
C TRP A 167 3.43 -6.30 -12.35
N GLU A 168 3.12 -5.85 -13.56
CA GLU A 168 2.11 -6.49 -14.45
C GLU A 168 0.75 -6.69 -13.78
N GLY A 169 0.42 -5.88 -12.78
CA GLY A 169 -0.78 -6.10 -11.98
C GLY A 169 -2.07 -5.91 -12.77
N ILE A 170 -2.06 -5.02 -13.77
CA ILE A 170 -3.22 -4.87 -14.68
C ILE A 170 -3.39 -6.07 -15.60
N ASP A 171 -2.29 -6.70 -16.05
CA ASP A 171 -2.31 -7.92 -16.88
C ASP A 171 -3.03 -9.07 -16.16
N ARG A 172 -2.84 -9.13 -14.84
CA ARG A 172 -3.43 -10.12 -13.93
C ARG A 172 -4.88 -9.83 -13.54
N ILE A 173 -5.51 -8.80 -14.13
CA ILE A 173 -6.96 -8.61 -14.08
C ILE A 173 -7.67 -9.76 -14.83
N THR A 174 -7.09 -10.20 -15.95
CA THR A 174 -7.67 -11.24 -16.81
C THR A 174 -7.18 -12.65 -16.43
N THR A 175 -7.91 -13.68 -16.87
CA THR A 175 -7.51 -15.08 -16.71
C THR A 175 -7.71 -15.81 -18.04
N PRO A 176 -6.64 -16.35 -18.67
CA PRO A 176 -5.22 -16.24 -18.29
C PRO A 176 -4.70 -14.81 -18.20
N GLN A 177 -3.59 -14.58 -17.49
CA GLN A 177 -2.92 -13.28 -17.44
C GLN A 177 -2.67 -12.78 -18.87
N HIS A 178 -2.84 -11.47 -19.09
CA HIS A 178 -2.61 -10.80 -20.38
C HIS A 178 -3.52 -11.25 -21.54
N LEU A 179 -4.61 -11.98 -21.27
CA LEU A 179 -5.54 -12.43 -22.32
C LEU A 179 -6.16 -11.26 -23.11
N ASN A 180 -6.44 -10.14 -22.41
CA ASN A 180 -6.96 -8.93 -23.03
C ASN A 180 -6.29 -7.70 -22.41
N TYR A 181 -5.16 -7.31 -22.97
CA TYR A 181 -4.39 -6.18 -22.44
C TYR A 181 -5.06 -4.82 -22.69
N SER A 182 -5.83 -4.69 -23.77
CA SER A 182 -6.66 -3.48 -24.01
C SER A 182 -7.65 -3.26 -22.86
N TYR A 183 -8.36 -4.32 -22.45
CA TYR A 183 -9.24 -4.28 -21.30
C TYR A 183 -8.48 -4.05 -19.98
N SER A 184 -7.28 -4.62 -19.85
CA SER A 184 -6.44 -4.43 -18.65
C SER A 184 -6.06 -2.96 -18.45
N ILE A 185 -5.73 -2.24 -19.53
CA ILE A 185 -5.48 -0.80 -19.50
C ILE A 185 -6.77 -0.04 -19.16
N GLU A 186 -7.87 -0.32 -19.86
CA GLU A 186 -9.17 0.34 -19.64
C GLU A 186 -9.63 0.18 -18.18
N ALA A 187 -9.60 -1.03 -17.65
CA ALA A 187 -10.04 -1.34 -16.30
C ALA A 187 -9.09 -0.77 -15.24
N GLY A 188 -7.78 -0.83 -15.46
CA GLY A 188 -6.77 -0.30 -14.53
C GLY A 188 -6.82 1.22 -14.40
N VAL A 189 -6.72 1.91 -15.54
CA VAL A 189 -6.80 3.38 -15.60
C VAL A 189 -8.19 3.85 -15.20
N GLY A 190 -9.24 3.16 -15.69
CA GLY A 190 -10.63 3.45 -15.36
C GLY A 190 -10.96 3.27 -13.89
N ALA A 191 -10.28 2.37 -13.16
CA ALA A 191 -10.41 2.25 -11.70
C ALA A 191 -9.71 3.38 -10.94
N GLY A 192 -8.78 4.09 -11.60
CA GLY A 192 -8.02 5.19 -11.04
C GLY A 192 -6.64 4.80 -10.54
N ILE A 193 -5.97 3.84 -11.17
CA ILE A 193 -4.51 3.72 -11.08
C ILE A 193 -3.91 4.98 -11.72
#